data_AF-A0A5C5UQF8-F1
#
_entry.id   AF-A0A5C5UQF8-F1
#
_cell.length_a   1.000
_cell.length_b   1.000
_cell.length_c   1.000
_cell.angle_alpha   90.00
_cell.angle_beta   90.00
_cell.angle_gamma   90.00
#
_symmetry.space_group_name_H-M   'P 1'
#
loop_
_entity.id
_entity.type
_entity.pdbx_description
1 polymer ?
#
loop_
_entity_poly.entity_id
_entity_poly.type
_entity_poly.pdbx_seq_one_letter_code
_entity_poly.pdbx_strand_id
1 'polypeptide(L)'
;MGFCTQCGNSIEATSRFCGKCGSEIKRQEPNQSLQAENKQSTNSSGSRLQDPMHGQNTPKRKYDKKAIGIILAISICLIIYLGSPKKLTEQEYQDLAIEILVKDKLAMDNFSDAIDYSGIYMGLEPEWSEEYKQLIEPAKNLEKDFEDLSDRLEKVKPPEYFVYEHENLLKVLNAHKNMASNIGSYLIAGDEEYMELFEEYENTADEYLDESIFANEKYEEQVMETYRKMTID
;
A
#
# COMPACT_ATOMS: atom_id res chain seq x y z
N MET A 1 -27.41 -4.66 -12.36
CA MET A 1 -26.06 -4.54 -11.78
C MET A 1 -26.14 -4.99 -10.33
N GLY A 2 -25.22 -5.83 -9.88
CA GLY A 2 -25.19 -6.32 -8.49
C GLY A 2 -24.18 -5.53 -7.65
N PHE A 3 -24.36 -5.50 -6.33
CA PHE A 3 -23.40 -4.92 -5.40
C PHE A 3 -22.88 -6.01 -4.46
N CYS A 4 -21.61 -5.90 -4.07
CA CYS A 4 -20.99 -6.82 -3.13
C CYS A 4 -21.64 -6.67 -1.75
N THR A 5 -22.10 -7.77 -1.19
CA THR A 5 -22.70 -7.79 0.16
C THR A 5 -21.68 -7.61 1.28
N GLN A 6 -20.38 -7.67 0.97
CA GLN A 6 -19.31 -7.49 1.95
C GLN A 6 -18.76 -6.05 1.97
N CYS A 7 -18.61 -5.40 0.80
CA CYS A 7 -17.95 -4.09 0.71
C CYS A 7 -18.72 -3.03 -0.08
N GLY A 8 -19.92 -3.35 -0.59
CA GLY A 8 -20.76 -2.43 -1.34
C GLY A 8 -20.28 -2.09 -2.77
N ASN A 9 -19.15 -2.64 -3.22
CA ASN A 9 -18.64 -2.35 -4.57
C ASN A 9 -19.55 -2.89 -5.68
N SER A 10 -19.64 -2.18 -6.80
CA SER A 10 -20.33 -2.67 -8.00
C SER A 10 -19.68 -3.96 -8.52
N ILE A 11 -20.51 -4.90 -8.96
CA ILE A 11 -20.10 -6.21 -9.47
C ILE A 11 -20.39 -6.29 -10.97
N GLU A 12 -19.37 -6.65 -11.74
CA GLU A 12 -19.50 -6.96 -13.15
C GLU A 12 -20.29 -8.26 -13.37
N ALA A 13 -21.15 -8.26 -14.38
CA ALA A 13 -22.11 -9.32 -14.67
C ALA A 13 -21.48 -10.67 -15.03
N THR A 14 -20.15 -10.82 -15.11
CA THR A 14 -19.44 -12.10 -15.35
C THR A 14 -18.44 -12.47 -14.25
N SER A 15 -18.20 -11.57 -13.29
CA SER A 15 -17.24 -11.81 -12.20
C SER A 15 -17.76 -12.85 -11.19
N ARG A 16 -16.88 -13.79 -10.80
CA ARG A 16 -17.12 -14.79 -9.72
C ARG A 16 -16.70 -14.27 -8.34
N PHE A 17 -15.83 -13.26 -8.31
CA PHE A 17 -15.30 -12.63 -7.09
C PHE A 17 -15.41 -11.11 -7.20
N CYS A 18 -15.53 -10.43 -6.07
CA CYS A 18 -15.51 -8.98 -6.03
C CYS A 18 -14.09 -8.47 -6.32
N GLY A 19 -13.93 -7.60 -7.33
CA GLY A 19 -12.63 -7.01 -7.68
C GLY A 19 -12.04 -6.08 -6.63
N LYS A 20 -12.82 -5.65 -5.62
CA LYS A 20 -12.35 -4.75 -4.55
C LYS A 20 -11.94 -5.49 -3.28
N CYS A 21 -12.74 -6.45 -2.80
CA CYS A 21 -12.48 -7.14 -1.53
C CYS A 21 -12.21 -8.65 -1.67
N GLY A 22 -12.23 -9.19 -2.89
CA GLY A 22 -11.93 -10.61 -3.16
C GLY A 22 -13.02 -11.60 -2.74
N SER A 23 -14.13 -11.15 -2.16
CA SER A 23 -15.20 -12.05 -1.70
C SER A 23 -15.91 -12.76 -2.86
N GLU A 24 -16.22 -14.06 -2.68
CA GLU A 24 -16.94 -14.86 -3.67
C GLU A 24 -18.41 -14.43 -3.81
N ILE A 25 -18.89 -14.31 -5.04
CA ILE A 25 -20.25 -13.87 -5.35
C ILE A 25 -21.10 -15.10 -5.67
N LYS A 26 -21.96 -15.50 -4.74
CA LYS A 26 -22.93 -16.57 -4.96
C LYS A 26 -24.04 -16.09 -5.88
N ARG A 27 -24.05 -16.55 -7.13
CA ARG A 27 -25.18 -16.33 -8.05
C ARG A 27 -26.21 -17.45 -7.90
N GLN A 28 -27.46 -17.08 -7.68
CA GLN A 28 -28.58 -17.98 -7.92
C GLN A 28 -28.80 -18.02 -9.43
N GLU A 29 -28.69 -19.21 -10.03
CA GLU A 29 -29.03 -19.38 -11.44
C GLU A 29 -30.52 -19.10 -11.67
N PRO A 30 -30.91 -18.48 -12.80
CA PRO A 30 -32.30 -18.28 -13.15
C PRO A 30 -32.94 -19.62 -13.51
N ASN A 31 -33.74 -20.14 -12.58
CA ASN A 31 -34.60 -21.29 -12.78
C ASN A 31 -35.74 -20.91 -13.75
N GLN A 32 -35.73 -21.47 -14.95
CA GLN A 32 -36.91 -21.52 -15.81
C GLN A 32 -37.85 -22.64 -15.29
N SER A 33 -38.90 -22.21 -14.58
CA SER A 33 -40.33 -22.63 -14.71
C SER A 33 -40.66 -23.93 -15.45
N LEU A 34 -41.66 -24.76 -15.13
CA LEU A 34 -42.80 -24.78 -14.21
C LEU A 34 -43.47 -26.15 -14.49
N GLN A 35 -43.95 -26.91 -13.50
CA GLN A 35 -45.27 -27.56 -13.56
C GLN A 35 -45.67 -28.14 -12.19
N ALA A 36 -46.86 -27.73 -11.77
CA ALA A 36 -47.57 -28.19 -10.60
C ALA A 36 -48.05 -29.63 -10.78
N GLU A 37 -48.08 -30.43 -9.72
CA GLU A 37 -49.36 -30.88 -9.13
C GLU A 37 -49.14 -31.77 -7.91
N ASN A 38 -49.97 -31.48 -6.92
CA ASN A 38 -50.23 -32.22 -5.72
C ASN A 38 -50.99 -33.52 -6.08
N LYS A 39 -50.52 -34.70 -5.63
CA LYS A 39 -51.39 -35.79 -5.13
C LYS A 39 -50.60 -36.94 -4.48
N GLN A 40 -51.22 -37.43 -3.41
CA GLN A 40 -50.82 -38.48 -2.49
C GLN A 40 -50.73 -39.89 -3.11
N SER A 41 -49.97 -40.73 -2.39
CA SER A 41 -50.18 -42.17 -2.12
C SER A 41 -50.26 -43.14 -3.30
N THR A 42 -49.38 -44.16 -3.31
CA THR A 42 -49.66 -45.50 -2.74
C THR A 42 -48.51 -46.48 -3.02
N ASN A 43 -48.04 -47.12 -1.94
CA ASN A 43 -47.80 -48.56 -1.77
C ASN A 43 -47.26 -49.45 -2.92
N SER A 44 -46.16 -50.12 -2.56
CA SER A 44 -45.97 -51.58 -2.60
C SER A 44 -45.48 -52.28 -3.87
N SER A 45 -44.29 -52.88 -3.68
CA SER A 45 -43.95 -54.29 -3.96
C SER A 45 -43.85 -54.77 -5.42
N GLY A 46 -42.64 -55.23 -5.79
CA GLY A 46 -42.48 -56.16 -6.92
C GLY A 46 -41.06 -56.35 -7.44
N SER A 47 -40.29 -57.22 -6.77
CA SER A 47 -39.28 -58.18 -7.26
C SER A 47 -38.61 -58.07 -8.65
N ARG A 48 -37.28 -58.26 -8.63
CA ARG A 48 -36.38 -59.02 -9.57
C ARG A 48 -36.35 -58.58 -11.06
N LEU A 49 -35.23 -58.55 -11.80
CA LEU A 49 -33.95 -59.27 -11.79
C LEU A 49 -32.96 -58.53 -12.74
N GLN A 50 -31.67 -58.81 -12.59
CA GLN A 50 -30.55 -58.78 -13.58
C GLN A 50 -29.70 -57.51 -13.79
N ASP A 51 -28.46 -57.63 -13.27
CA ASP A 51 -27.16 -57.06 -13.69
C ASP A 51 -26.80 -57.32 -15.19
N PRO A 52 -25.68 -56.82 -15.81
CA PRO A 52 -24.62 -55.89 -15.33
C PRO A 52 -24.05 -54.87 -16.36
N MET A 53 -23.07 -54.07 -15.89
CA MET A 53 -21.97 -53.36 -16.61
C MET A 53 -22.23 -52.07 -17.40
N HIS A 54 -21.54 -50.97 -17.02
CA HIS A 54 -20.27 -50.57 -17.67
C HIS A 54 -19.60 -49.40 -16.89
N GLY A 55 -18.36 -49.61 -16.45
CA GLY A 55 -17.55 -48.60 -15.77
C GLY A 55 -16.88 -47.65 -16.76
N GLN A 56 -16.71 -46.39 -16.34
CA GLN A 56 -15.75 -45.48 -16.95
C GLN A 56 -14.71 -45.07 -15.90
N ASN A 57 -13.50 -45.57 -16.14
CA ASN A 57 -12.30 -45.33 -15.38
C ASN A 57 -11.77 -43.92 -15.66
N THR A 58 -11.78 -43.04 -14.66
CA THR A 58 -10.90 -41.86 -14.68
C THR A 58 -9.48 -42.32 -14.35
N PRO A 59 -8.46 -42.01 -15.18
CA PRO A 59 -7.08 -42.37 -14.88
C PRO A 59 -6.60 -41.61 -13.65
N LYS A 60 -6.47 -42.30 -12.52
CA LYS A 60 -5.74 -41.79 -11.35
C LYS A 60 -4.29 -41.57 -11.76
N ARG A 61 -3.93 -40.34 -12.16
CA ARG A 61 -2.53 -39.92 -12.33
C ARG A 61 -1.82 -40.20 -11.01
N LYS A 62 -0.95 -41.21 -11.00
CA LYS A 62 -0.01 -41.46 -9.90
C LYS A 62 0.92 -40.25 -9.85
N TYR A 63 0.60 -39.31 -8.98
CA TYR A 63 1.46 -38.18 -8.67
C TYR A 63 2.72 -38.71 -8.00
N ASP A 64 3.87 -38.50 -8.65
CA ASP A 64 5.17 -38.80 -8.06
C ASP A 64 5.46 -37.78 -6.96
N LYS A 65 5.49 -38.23 -5.72
CA LYS A 65 5.74 -37.39 -4.54
C LYS A 65 7.07 -36.63 -4.64
N LYS A 66 8.03 -37.11 -5.46
CA LYS A 66 9.30 -36.42 -5.72
C LYS A 66 9.12 -35.18 -6.60
N ALA A 67 8.19 -35.19 -7.55
CA ALA A 67 7.92 -34.05 -8.41
C ALA A 67 7.23 -32.89 -7.66
N ILE A 68 6.36 -33.21 -6.70
CA ILE A 68 5.70 -32.20 -5.84
C ILE A 68 6.73 -31.46 -4.98
N GLY A 69 7.70 -32.18 -4.41
CA GLY A 69 8.77 -31.56 -3.61
C GLY A 69 9.63 -30.58 -4.40
N ILE A 70 9.95 -30.91 -5.66
CA ILE A 70 10.73 -30.04 -6.55
C ILE A 70 9.94 -28.78 -6.93
N ILE A 71 8.66 -28.91 -7.28
CA ILE A 71 7.82 -27.74 -7.64
C ILE A 71 7.69 -26.78 -6.45
N LEU A 72 7.42 -27.30 -5.24
CA LEU A 72 7.37 -26.49 -4.03
C LEU A 72 8.71 -25.78 -3.75
N ALA A 73 9.83 -26.48 -3.90
CA ALA A 73 11.15 -25.88 -3.70
C ALA A 73 11.45 -24.77 -4.72
N ILE A 74 11.10 -24.96 -6.00
CA ILE A 74 11.29 -23.95 -7.05
C ILE A 74 10.40 -22.74 -6.80
N SER A 75 9.12 -22.94 -6.42
CA SER A 75 8.22 -21.84 -6.08
C SER A 75 8.72 -21.03 -4.88
N ILE A 76 9.24 -21.69 -3.83
CA ILE A 76 9.83 -21.02 -2.68
C ILE A 76 11.09 -20.23 -3.09
N CYS A 77 11.99 -20.84 -3.86
CA CYS A 77 13.19 -20.16 -4.36
C CYS A 77 12.86 -18.95 -5.24
N LEU A 78 11.81 -19.02 -6.08
CA LEU A 78 11.35 -17.90 -6.90
C LEU A 78 10.80 -16.76 -6.05
N ILE A 79 10.01 -17.07 -5.00
CA ILE A 79 9.50 -16.06 -4.08
C ILE A 79 10.65 -15.38 -3.34
N ILE A 80 11.64 -16.14 -2.86
CA ILE A 80 12.83 -15.59 -2.19
C ILE A 80 13.65 -14.73 -3.14
N TYR A 81 13.84 -15.17 -4.38
CA TYR A 81 14.63 -14.44 -5.38
C TYR A 81 13.94 -13.13 -5.80
N LEU A 82 12.62 -13.14 -6.01
CA LEU A 82 11.86 -11.94 -6.38
C LEU A 82 11.60 -11.01 -5.18
N GLY A 83 11.58 -11.54 -3.96
CA GLY A 83 11.38 -10.75 -2.73
C GLY A 83 12.66 -10.22 -2.09
N SER A 84 13.84 -10.56 -2.63
CA SER A 84 15.10 -10.06 -2.09
C SER A 84 15.33 -8.61 -2.50
N PRO A 85 15.64 -7.69 -1.57
CA PRO A 85 15.85 -6.28 -1.88
C PRO A 85 17.02 -6.11 -2.86
N LYS A 86 16.87 -5.17 -3.80
CA LYS A 86 17.88 -4.90 -4.82
C LYS A 86 19.15 -4.37 -4.15
N LYS A 87 20.27 -5.06 -4.30
CA LYS A 87 21.58 -4.55 -3.86
C LYS A 87 22.01 -3.41 -4.79
N LEU A 88 22.40 -2.28 -4.20
CA LEU A 88 22.93 -1.13 -4.93
C LEU A 88 24.45 -1.03 -4.76
N THR A 89 25.10 -0.45 -5.76
CA THR A 89 26.47 0.08 -5.63
C THR A 89 26.47 1.35 -4.77
N GLU A 90 27.65 1.81 -4.35
CA GLU A 90 27.79 3.05 -3.57
C GLU A 90 27.22 4.27 -4.30
N GLN A 91 27.55 4.44 -5.58
CA GLN A 91 27.04 5.56 -6.36
C GLN A 91 25.52 5.45 -6.55
N GLU A 92 25.00 4.27 -6.91
CA GLU A 92 23.55 4.09 -7.06
C GLU A 92 22.78 4.36 -5.76
N TYR A 93 23.37 4.05 -4.61
CA TYR A 93 22.75 4.35 -3.32
C TYR A 93 22.81 5.84 -2.99
N GLN A 94 23.95 6.50 -3.19
CA GLN A 94 24.07 7.95 -3.02
C GLN A 94 23.07 8.71 -3.90
N ASP A 95 22.98 8.33 -5.19
CA ASP A 95 22.04 8.94 -6.12
C ASP A 95 20.58 8.74 -5.65
N LEU A 96 20.24 7.54 -5.16
CA LEU A 96 18.92 7.27 -4.60
C LEU A 96 18.64 8.10 -3.35
N ALA A 97 19.59 8.19 -2.42
CA ALA A 97 19.44 8.96 -1.19
C ALA A 97 19.24 10.45 -1.47
N ILE A 98 20.03 11.03 -2.37
CA ILE A 98 19.86 12.41 -2.84
C ILE A 98 18.47 12.60 -3.47
N GLU A 99 18.05 11.68 -4.34
CA GLU A 99 16.73 11.76 -4.95
C GLU A 99 15.59 11.69 -3.92
N ILE A 100 15.73 10.86 -2.88
CA ILE A 100 14.77 10.78 -1.78
C ILE A 100 14.71 12.10 -1.03
N LEU A 101 15.84 12.67 -0.63
CA LEU A 101 15.89 13.96 0.09
C LEU A 101 15.33 15.11 -0.74
N VAL A 102 15.58 15.13 -2.05
CA VAL A 102 14.98 16.11 -2.96
C VAL A 102 13.45 15.96 -3.01
N LYS A 103 12.94 14.73 -3.09
CA LYS A 103 11.50 14.47 -3.14
C LYS A 103 10.80 14.72 -1.81
N ASP A 104 11.48 14.43 -0.72
CA ASP A 104 11.06 14.77 0.64
C ASP A 104 10.85 16.29 0.77
N LYS A 105 11.86 17.07 0.37
CA LYS A 105 11.76 18.54 0.30
C LYS A 105 10.65 19.02 -0.63
N LEU A 106 10.53 18.45 -1.84
CA LEU A 106 9.46 18.81 -2.77
C LEU A 106 8.06 18.53 -2.20
N ALA A 107 7.88 17.43 -1.45
CA ALA A 107 6.61 17.11 -0.81
C ALA A 107 6.23 18.20 0.22
N MET A 108 7.18 18.62 1.06
CA MET A 108 6.99 19.73 2.00
C MET A 108 6.68 21.05 1.29
N ASP A 109 7.44 21.39 0.24
CA ASP A 109 7.23 22.63 -0.51
C ASP A 109 5.85 22.63 -1.20
N ASN A 110 5.39 21.48 -1.74
CA ASN A 110 4.05 21.35 -2.31
C ASN A 110 2.94 21.57 -1.24
N PHE A 111 3.17 21.10 -0.02
CA PHE A 111 2.25 21.37 1.09
C PHE A 111 2.28 22.84 1.51
N SER A 112 3.48 23.45 1.60
CA SER A 112 3.66 24.88 1.85
C SER A 112 2.94 25.73 0.81
N ASP A 113 3.08 25.41 -0.47
CA ASP A 113 2.37 26.07 -1.56
C ASP A 113 0.85 25.95 -1.38
N ALA A 114 0.35 24.77 -0.97
CA ALA A 114 -1.07 24.60 -0.70
C ALA A 114 -1.57 25.52 0.42
N ILE A 115 -0.75 25.78 1.44
CA ILE A 115 -1.04 26.76 2.50
C ILE A 115 -1.07 28.16 1.91
N ASP A 116 -0.02 28.57 1.20
CA ASP A 116 0.12 29.92 0.63
C ASP A 116 -1.03 30.25 -0.35
N TYR A 117 -1.42 29.30 -1.20
CA TYR A 117 -2.50 29.49 -2.17
C TYR A 117 -3.91 29.31 -1.59
N SER A 118 -4.06 28.75 -0.39
CA SER A 118 -5.37 28.63 0.27
C SER A 118 -5.87 29.95 0.86
N GLY A 119 -4.99 30.94 1.05
CA GLY A 119 -5.30 32.19 1.76
C GLY A 119 -5.47 32.02 3.26
N ILE A 120 -5.17 30.83 3.80
CA ILE A 120 -5.23 30.50 5.21
C ILE A 120 -3.94 30.98 5.89
N TYR A 121 -4.08 31.72 6.97
CA TYR A 121 -2.94 32.09 7.80
C TYR A 121 -2.70 31.00 8.87
N MET A 122 -1.62 30.24 8.71
CA MET A 122 -1.05 29.39 9.76
C MET A 122 0.19 30.11 10.33
N GLY A 123 -0.05 30.96 11.33
CA GLY A 123 1.01 31.67 12.05
C GLY A 123 1.60 30.84 13.19
N LEU A 124 2.36 31.51 14.08
CA LEU A 124 3.02 30.89 15.24
C LEU A 124 2.04 30.32 16.28
N GLU A 125 0.84 30.88 16.38
CA GLU A 125 -0.23 30.44 17.28
C GLU A 125 -1.56 30.48 16.51
N PRO A 126 -1.79 29.52 15.60
CA PRO A 126 -2.99 29.52 14.80
C PRO A 126 -4.21 29.13 15.66
N GLU A 127 -5.14 30.07 15.86
CA GLU A 127 -6.47 29.70 16.32
C GLU A 127 -7.14 28.86 15.23
N TRP A 128 -7.44 27.61 15.55
CA TRP A 128 -8.05 26.70 14.60
C TRP A 128 -9.36 27.27 14.03
N SER A 129 -9.58 27.10 12.74
CA SER A 129 -10.80 27.52 12.05
C SER A 129 -11.29 26.47 11.07
N GLU A 130 -12.58 26.52 10.73
CA GLU A 130 -13.17 25.63 9.73
C GLU A 130 -12.52 25.75 8.34
N GLU A 131 -11.89 26.88 8.04
CA GLU A 131 -11.19 27.09 6.76
C GLU A 131 -10.00 26.14 6.60
N TYR A 132 -9.40 25.68 7.71
CA TYR A 132 -8.26 24.77 7.73
C TYR A 132 -8.59 23.41 7.10
N LYS A 133 -9.87 23.03 7.05
CA LYS A 133 -10.31 21.79 6.41
C LYS A 133 -9.97 21.73 4.92
N GLN A 134 -9.69 22.86 4.28
CA GLN A 134 -9.20 22.92 2.89
C GLN A 134 -7.83 22.27 2.72
N LEU A 135 -7.03 22.20 3.79
CA LEU A 135 -5.68 21.62 3.80
C LEU A 135 -5.65 20.13 4.14
N ILE A 136 -6.79 19.50 4.45
CA ILE A 136 -6.86 18.07 4.77
C ILE A 136 -6.34 17.20 3.62
N GLU A 137 -6.74 17.49 2.39
CA GLU A 137 -6.30 16.71 1.24
C GLU A 137 -4.81 16.95 0.92
N PRO A 138 -4.30 18.20 0.92
CA PRO A 138 -2.86 18.45 0.91
C PRO A 138 -2.07 17.68 1.98
N ALA A 139 -2.54 17.64 3.23
CA ALA A 139 -1.85 16.92 4.30
C ALA A 139 -1.84 15.40 4.08
N LYS A 140 -2.92 14.82 3.55
CA LYS A 140 -2.95 13.39 3.17
C LYS A 140 -2.01 13.07 2.02
N ASN A 141 -1.90 13.97 1.04
CA ASN A 141 -0.94 13.80 -0.06
C ASN A 141 0.48 13.84 0.48
N LEU A 142 0.78 14.77 1.39
CA LEU A 142 2.07 14.85 2.08
C LEU A 142 2.41 13.55 2.84
N GLU A 143 1.47 13.03 3.64
CA GLU A 143 1.66 11.76 4.37
C GLU A 143 1.93 10.59 3.40
N LYS A 144 1.16 10.54 2.31
CA LYS A 144 1.32 9.53 1.26
C LYS A 144 2.66 9.64 0.54
N ASP A 145 3.14 10.84 0.26
CA ASP A 145 4.43 11.06 -0.39
C ASP A 145 5.56 10.53 0.49
N PHE A 146 5.55 10.80 1.80
CA PHE A 146 6.52 10.23 2.74
C PHE A 146 6.42 8.71 2.87
N GLU A 147 5.20 8.15 2.87
CA GLU A 147 4.98 6.70 2.83
C GLU A 147 5.62 6.10 1.58
N ASP A 148 5.32 6.63 0.39
CA ASP A 148 5.84 6.13 -0.89
C ASP A 148 7.38 6.23 -0.97
N LEU A 149 7.99 7.27 -0.37
CA LEU A 149 9.45 7.41 -0.26
C LEU A 149 10.07 6.36 0.67
N SER A 150 9.47 6.15 1.85
CA SER A 150 9.92 5.11 2.80
C SER A 150 9.85 3.73 2.15
N ASP A 151 8.71 3.43 1.53
CA ASP A 151 8.45 2.19 0.80
C ASP A 151 9.49 1.91 -0.28
N ARG A 152 9.95 2.97 -0.96
CA ARG A 152 10.97 2.87 -1.99
C ARG A 152 12.35 2.59 -1.39
N LEU A 153 12.68 3.24 -0.28
CA LEU A 153 13.95 3.03 0.41
C LEU A 153 14.04 1.61 1.00
N GLU A 154 12.99 1.11 1.64
CA GLU A 154 12.95 -0.24 2.23
C GLU A 154 13.17 -1.37 1.21
N LYS A 155 12.83 -1.15 -0.06
CA LYS A 155 12.96 -2.15 -1.15
C LYS A 155 14.39 -2.30 -1.66
N VAL A 156 15.33 -1.48 -1.20
CA VAL A 156 16.74 -1.58 -1.59
C VAL A 156 17.61 -2.05 -0.45
N LYS A 157 18.71 -2.73 -0.78
CA LYS A 157 19.74 -3.10 0.18
C LYS A 157 20.93 -2.15 0.02
N PRO A 158 21.27 -1.34 1.04
CA PRO A 158 22.39 -0.42 0.94
C PRO A 158 23.73 -1.19 0.90
N PRO A 159 24.79 -0.59 0.33
CA PRO A 159 26.16 -1.02 0.57
C PRO A 159 26.48 -1.01 2.07
N GLU A 160 27.46 -1.82 2.50
CA GLU A 160 27.79 -2.02 3.91
C GLU A 160 28.12 -0.71 4.66
N TYR A 161 28.84 0.21 4.00
CA TYR A 161 29.17 1.51 4.56
C TYR A 161 27.95 2.44 4.75
N PHE A 162 26.84 2.21 4.06
CA PHE A 162 25.63 3.03 4.10
C PHE A 162 24.50 2.44 4.95
N VAL A 163 24.74 1.34 5.68
CA VAL A 163 23.68 0.71 6.49
C VAL A 163 23.13 1.68 7.55
N TYR A 164 24.02 2.40 8.24
CA TYR A 164 23.61 3.39 9.23
C TYR A 164 22.81 4.54 8.58
N GLU A 165 23.30 5.07 7.45
CA GLU A 165 22.61 6.15 6.73
C GLU A 165 21.24 5.73 6.21
N HIS A 166 21.12 4.49 5.77
CA HIS A 166 19.85 3.93 5.32
C HIS A 166 18.85 3.84 6.46
N GLU A 167 19.28 3.38 7.64
CA GLU A 167 18.43 3.35 8.82
C GLU A 167 18.04 4.76 9.27
N ASN A 168 18.95 5.74 9.25
CA ASN A 168 18.63 7.11 9.62
C ASN A 168 17.67 7.76 8.61
N LEU A 169 17.88 7.61 7.31
CA LEU A 169 16.93 8.12 6.30
C LEU A 169 15.53 7.50 6.44
N LEU A 170 15.41 6.22 6.79
CA LEU A 170 14.11 5.62 7.10
C LEU A 170 13.45 6.25 8.34
N LYS A 171 14.24 6.60 9.36
CA LYS A 171 13.71 7.30 10.55
C LYS A 171 13.26 8.73 10.22
N VAL A 172 14.02 9.47 9.40
CA VAL A 172 13.64 10.79 8.87
C VAL A 172 12.28 10.70 8.18
N LEU A 173 12.14 9.81 7.20
CA LEU A 173 10.89 9.64 6.45
C LEU A 173 9.72 9.21 7.33
N ASN A 174 9.96 8.35 8.32
CA ASN A 174 8.92 7.95 9.27
C ASN A 174 8.52 9.10 10.21
N ALA A 175 9.47 9.94 10.65
CA ALA A 175 9.19 11.14 11.43
C ALA A 175 8.37 12.15 10.61
N HIS A 176 8.79 12.46 9.38
CA HIS A 176 8.02 13.30 8.45
C HIS A 176 6.63 12.75 8.13
N LYS A 177 6.47 11.43 7.99
CA LYS A 177 5.15 10.80 7.82
C LYS A 177 4.25 11.06 9.03
N ASN A 178 4.77 10.89 10.25
CA ASN A 178 4.01 11.14 11.47
C ASN A 178 3.72 12.64 11.64
N MET A 179 4.66 13.51 11.30
CA MET A 179 4.46 14.96 11.22
C MET A 179 3.26 15.27 10.29
N ALA A 180 3.25 14.74 9.07
CA ALA A 180 2.16 14.91 8.10
C ALA A 180 0.81 14.36 8.60
N SER A 181 0.81 13.22 9.27
CA SER A 181 -0.38 12.61 9.86
C SER A 181 -0.96 13.47 10.99
N ASN A 182 -0.10 14.05 11.83
CA ASN A 182 -0.49 14.91 12.94
C ASN A 182 -1.03 16.26 12.47
N ILE A 183 -0.38 16.92 11.50
CA ILE A 183 -0.99 18.14 10.91
C ILE A 183 -2.34 17.82 10.28
N GLY A 184 -2.48 16.69 9.57
CA GLY A 184 -3.79 16.23 9.05
C GLY A 184 -4.84 16.07 10.15
N SER A 185 -4.46 15.55 11.31
CA SER A 185 -5.33 15.37 12.47
C SER A 185 -5.72 16.71 13.12
N TYR A 186 -4.77 17.65 13.25
CA TYR A 186 -5.05 19.02 13.68
C TYR A 186 -6.04 19.71 12.76
N LEU A 187 -5.85 19.63 11.44
CA LEU A 187 -6.75 20.25 10.46
C LEU A 187 -8.19 19.72 10.54
N ILE A 188 -8.38 18.48 11.02
CA ILE A 188 -9.71 17.87 11.23
C ILE A 188 -10.33 18.30 12.57
N ALA A 189 -9.57 18.21 13.65
CA ALA A 189 -10.09 18.27 15.01
C ALA A 189 -9.88 19.61 15.72
N GLY A 190 -8.88 20.38 15.31
CA GLY A 190 -8.44 21.60 15.99
C GLY A 190 -7.86 21.38 17.37
N ASP A 191 -7.36 20.17 17.65
CA ASP A 191 -6.73 19.82 18.92
C ASP A 191 -5.24 20.19 18.90
N GLU A 192 -4.82 21.05 19.82
CA GLU A 192 -3.45 21.58 19.91
C GLU A 192 -2.41 20.49 20.18
N GLU A 193 -2.79 19.36 20.79
CA GLU A 193 -1.88 18.22 21.00
C GLU A 193 -1.30 17.71 19.66
N TYR A 194 -2.07 17.78 18.57
CA TYR A 194 -1.57 17.39 17.26
C TYR A 194 -0.56 18.38 16.67
N MET A 195 -0.64 19.67 17.03
CA MET A 195 0.39 20.64 16.63
C MET A 195 1.67 20.45 17.42
N GLU A 196 1.58 20.18 18.72
CA GLU A 196 2.75 19.84 19.54
C GLU A 196 3.47 18.60 18.98
N LEU A 197 2.71 17.57 18.60
CA LEU A 197 3.27 16.36 17.96
C LEU A 197 3.83 16.63 16.57
N PHE A 198 3.22 17.53 15.78
CA PHE A 198 3.77 17.96 14.50
C PHE A 198 5.18 18.54 14.68
N GLU A 199 5.34 19.49 15.61
CA GLU A 199 6.64 20.11 15.91
C GLU A 199 7.64 19.10 16.47
N GLU A 200 7.20 18.18 17.35
CA GLU A 200 8.07 17.13 17.89
C GLU A 200 8.63 16.24 16.77
N TYR A 201 7.79 15.83 15.81
CA TYR A 201 8.22 14.98 14.72
C TYR A 201 9.06 15.72 13.66
N GLU A 202 8.80 17.00 13.42
CA GLU A 202 9.67 17.85 12.59
C GLU A 202 11.08 17.91 13.18
N ASN A 203 11.21 18.28 14.47
CA ASN A 203 12.49 18.31 15.17
C ASN A 203 13.18 16.94 15.18
N THR A 204 12.43 15.87 15.41
CA THR A 204 12.96 14.50 15.40
C THR A 204 13.53 14.12 14.03
N ALA A 205 12.90 14.56 12.94
CA ALA A 205 13.40 14.28 11.60
C ALA A 205 14.70 15.03 11.31
N ASP A 206 14.77 16.30 11.70
CA ASP A 206 15.99 17.11 11.62
C ASP A 206 17.14 16.48 12.41
N GLU A 207 16.90 16.02 13.64
CA GLU A 207 17.90 15.32 14.45
C GLU A 207 18.47 14.09 13.74
N TYR A 208 17.61 13.25 13.14
CA TYR A 208 18.08 12.07 12.40
C TYR A 208 18.82 12.42 11.11
N LEU A 209 18.45 13.51 10.45
CA LEU A 209 19.12 13.98 9.26
C LEU A 209 20.49 14.56 9.59
N ASP A 210 20.60 15.36 10.65
CA ASP A 210 21.85 15.94 11.15
C ASP A 210 22.88 14.89 11.58
N GLU A 211 22.41 13.73 12.08
CA GLU A 211 23.27 12.58 12.37
C GLU A 211 23.74 11.83 11.11
N SER A 212 23.11 12.08 9.95
CA SER A 212 23.46 11.43 8.69
C SER A 212 24.66 12.09 8.01
N ILE A 213 25.45 11.32 7.27
CA ILE A 213 26.47 11.91 6.40
C ILE A 213 25.85 12.84 5.34
N PHE A 214 24.57 12.67 5.00
CA PHE A 214 23.88 13.49 4.00
C PHE A 214 23.61 14.93 4.47
N ALA A 215 23.75 15.23 5.76
CA ALA A 215 23.77 16.60 6.29
C ALA A 215 25.12 17.31 6.08
N ASN A 216 26.14 16.64 5.53
CA ASN A 216 27.37 17.35 5.19
C ASN A 216 27.17 18.32 4.02
N GLU A 217 27.95 19.41 4.03
CA GLU A 217 27.89 20.48 3.02
C GLU A 217 27.95 19.96 1.58
N LYS A 218 28.79 18.93 1.32
CA LYS A 218 28.92 18.34 -0.02
C LYS A 218 27.61 17.72 -0.51
N TYR A 219 26.91 16.95 0.32
CA TYR A 219 25.66 16.32 -0.07
C TYR A 219 24.50 17.30 -0.05
N GLU A 220 24.49 18.25 0.88
CA GLU A 220 23.52 19.35 0.90
C GLU A 220 23.56 20.15 -0.41
N GLU A 221 24.76 20.50 -0.90
CA GLU A 221 24.94 21.14 -2.20
C GLU A 221 24.36 20.29 -3.35
N GLN A 222 24.57 18.97 -3.33
CA GLN A 222 24.05 18.05 -4.35
C GLN A 222 22.53 17.92 -4.30
N VAL A 223 21.94 17.86 -3.10
CA VAL A 223 20.49 17.87 -2.89
C VAL A 223 19.92 19.17 -3.44
N MET A 224 20.48 20.32 -3.05
CA MET A 224 19.99 21.63 -3.49
C MET A 224 20.18 21.87 -5.00
N GLU A 225 21.29 21.41 -5.59
CA GLU A 225 21.49 21.47 -7.03
C GLU A 225 20.45 20.62 -7.78
N THR A 226 20.20 19.40 -7.30
CA THR A 226 19.23 18.48 -7.90
C THR A 226 17.80 18.99 -7.74
N TYR A 227 17.47 19.52 -6.57
CA TYR A 227 16.20 20.18 -6.29
C TYR A 227 15.94 21.34 -7.26
N ARG A 228 16.90 22.27 -7.41
CA ARG A 228 16.76 23.40 -8.34
C ARG A 228 16.53 22.95 -9.79
N LYS A 229 17.18 21.87 -10.22
CA LYS A 229 16.97 21.30 -11.57
C LYS A 229 15.53 20.79 -11.74
N MET A 230 14.94 20.20 -10.71
CA MET A 230 13.56 19.70 -10.77
C MET A 230 12.50 20.79 -10.70
N THR A 231 12.79 21.97 -10.14
CA THR A 231 11.82 23.06 -9.99
C THR A 231 11.84 24.09 -11.14
N ILE A 232 12.88 24.10 -11.97
CA ILE A 232 13.05 25.09 -13.06
C ILE A 232 12.46 24.61 -14.40
N ASP A 233 12.27 23.29 -14.56
CA ASP A 233 11.73 22.66 -15.78
C ASP A 233 10.21 22.48 -15.74
#